data_AF-A0A1Z3N373-F1
#
_entry.id   AF-A0A1Z3N373-F1
#
_cell.length_a   1.000
_cell.length_b   1.000
_cell.length_c   1.000
_cell.angle_alpha   90.00
_cell.angle_beta   90.00
_cell.angle_gamma   90.00
#
_symmetry.space_group_name_H-M   'P 1'
#
loop_
_entity.id
_entity.type
_entity.pdbx_description
1 polymer ?
#
loop_
_entity_poly.entity_id
_entity_poly.type
_entity_poly.pdbx_seq_one_letter_code
_entity_poly.pdbx_strand_id
1 'polypeptide(L)'
;MQNLNSGQSGKKVGQSNDIVKLLRIQASDTHVVEFDNVDTRFNDCNNWQVMAEGKRVLFSNRTYERFSDVKSGIVATISVCENRATVSDTAMLESAKVMMQVLDGYPSFAALAAHPKRITG
;
A
#
# COMPACT_ATOMS: atom_id res chain seq x y z
N MET A 1 -17.17 32.63 37.33
CA MET A 1 -16.30 31.50 36.92
C MET A 1 -17.12 30.65 35.95
N GLN A 2 -16.78 30.65 34.66
CA GLN A 2 -17.47 29.84 33.65
C GLN A 2 -16.72 28.50 33.51
N ASN A 3 -17.42 27.40 33.78
CA ASN A 3 -16.93 26.04 33.59
C ASN A 3 -17.06 25.65 32.11
N LEU A 4 -15.93 25.55 31.41
CA LEU A 4 -15.84 24.95 30.08
C LEU A 4 -15.63 23.44 30.24
N ASN A 5 -16.72 22.68 30.26
CA ASN A 5 -16.69 21.23 30.07
C ASN A 5 -16.57 20.94 28.57
N SER A 6 -15.34 20.93 28.06
CA SER A 6 -15.04 20.37 26.73
C SER A 6 -14.98 18.85 26.83
N GLY A 7 -16.04 18.17 26.38
CA GLY A 7 -16.06 16.72 26.21
C GLY A 7 -15.00 16.28 25.21
N GLN A 8 -13.87 15.77 25.70
CA GLN A 8 -12.89 15.08 24.87
C GLN A 8 -13.39 13.66 24.59
N SER A 9 -13.88 13.43 23.38
CA SER A 9 -14.17 12.08 22.90
C SER A 9 -12.88 11.26 22.82
N GLY A 10 -12.72 10.29 23.72
CA GLY A 10 -12.08 8.98 23.50
C GLY A 10 -10.82 8.85 22.62
N LYS A 11 -9.94 9.85 22.52
CA LYS A 11 -8.66 9.66 21.81
C LYS A 11 -7.75 8.78 22.67
N LYS A 12 -7.54 7.53 22.25
CA LYS A 12 -6.51 6.65 22.84
C LYS A 12 -5.15 7.32 22.66
N VAL A 13 -4.50 7.66 23.76
CA VAL A 13 -3.15 8.26 23.76
C VAL A 13 -2.20 7.32 23.00
N GLY A 14 -1.50 7.85 22.00
CA GLY A 14 -0.52 7.10 21.18
C GLY A 14 -1.01 6.55 19.84
N GLN A 15 -2.30 6.70 19.48
CA GLN A 15 -2.77 6.38 18.12
C GLN A 15 -2.77 7.65 17.25
N SER A 16 -1.91 7.68 16.22
CA SER A 16 -2.01 8.68 15.16
C SER A 16 -3.05 8.22 14.15
N ASN A 17 -4.00 9.10 13.84
CA ASN A 17 -4.96 8.90 12.76
C ASN A 17 -4.30 8.90 11.37
N ASP A 18 -3.03 9.30 11.30
CA ASP A 18 -2.27 9.42 10.05
C ASP A 18 -1.55 8.12 9.67
N ILE A 19 -1.52 7.14 10.59
CA ILE A 19 -0.92 5.82 10.37
C ILE A 19 -2.02 4.80 10.07
N VAL A 20 -2.04 4.31 8.83
CA VAL A 20 -2.87 3.18 8.43
C VAL A 20 -2.08 1.89 8.64
N LYS A 21 -2.45 1.11 9.66
CA LYS A 21 -1.71 -0.11 10.05
C LYS A 21 -1.58 -1.12 8.92
N LEU A 22 -2.64 -1.29 8.14
CA LEU A 22 -2.66 -2.14 6.95
C LEU A 22 -3.59 -1.47 5.92
N LEU A 23 -3.02 -1.05 4.80
CA LEU A 23 -3.77 -0.50 3.67
C LEU A 23 -3.88 -1.59 2.60
N ARG A 24 -5.11 -1.97 2.25
CA ARG A 24 -5.41 -3.01 1.26
C ARG A 24 -6.29 -2.45 0.16
N ILE A 25 -5.87 -2.64 -1.09
CA ILE A 25 -6.61 -2.21 -2.27
C ILE A 25 -6.94 -3.43 -3.11
N GLN A 26 -8.23 -3.65 -3.40
CA GLN A 26 -8.64 -4.63 -4.40
C GLN A 26 -8.29 -4.08 -5.79
N ALA A 27 -7.20 -4.58 -6.38
CA ALA A 27 -6.66 -4.07 -7.63
C ALA A 27 -7.30 -4.74 -8.86
N SER A 28 -7.57 -6.03 -8.78
CA SER A 28 -8.36 -6.81 -9.75
C SER A 28 -9.17 -7.90 -9.04
N ASP A 29 -9.95 -8.72 -9.73
CA ASP A 29 -10.71 -9.80 -9.09
C ASP A 29 -9.82 -10.84 -8.38
N THR A 30 -8.57 -10.96 -8.81
CA THR A 30 -7.61 -11.93 -8.28
C THR A 30 -6.48 -11.30 -7.48
N HIS A 31 -6.27 -9.98 -7.56
CA HIS A 31 -5.13 -9.31 -6.95
C HIS A 31 -5.53 -8.28 -5.88
N VAL A 32 -4.87 -8.36 -4.73
CA VAL A 32 -4.92 -7.37 -3.65
C VAL A 32 -3.52 -6.80 -3.45
N VAL A 33 -3.41 -5.48 -3.43
CA VAL A 33 -2.16 -4.77 -3.10
C VAL A 33 -2.23 -4.34 -1.64
N GLU A 34 -1.18 -4.62 -0.88
CA GLU A 34 -1.11 -4.37 0.55
C GLU A 34 0.12 -3.55 0.92
N PHE A 35 -0.06 -2.63 1.87
CA PHE A 35 0.99 -1.80 2.45
C PHE A 35 0.88 -1.81 3.97
N ASP A 36 2.00 -2.04 4.66
CA ASP A 36 2.07 -2.08 6.11
C ASP A 36 2.48 -0.74 6.69
N ASN A 37 1.83 -0.35 7.79
CA ASN A 37 2.13 0.86 8.58
C ASN A 37 2.38 2.09 7.70
N VAL A 38 1.42 2.39 6.83
CA VAL A 38 1.47 3.56 5.96
C VAL A 38 1.36 4.82 6.81
N ASP A 39 2.40 5.66 6.82
CA ASP A 39 2.32 7.01 7.40
C ASP A 39 1.96 7.99 6.28
N THR A 40 0.75 8.53 6.33
CA THR A 40 0.25 9.44 5.29
C THR A 40 0.84 10.84 5.34
N ARG A 41 1.46 11.24 6.47
CA ARG A 41 2.16 12.54 6.59
C ARG A 41 3.52 12.46 5.94
N PHE A 42 4.24 11.39 6.22
CA PHE A 42 5.52 11.16 5.57
C PHE A 42 5.34 10.55 4.19
N ASN A 43 4.19 9.99 3.81
CA ASN A 43 4.02 9.35 2.50
C ASN A 43 5.03 8.20 2.30
N ASP A 44 5.16 7.36 3.33
CA ASP A 44 5.95 6.13 3.32
C ASP A 44 5.20 4.94 3.94
N CYS A 45 5.76 3.76 3.78
CA CYS A 45 5.28 2.51 4.36
C CYS A 45 6.44 1.63 4.84
N ASN A 46 6.13 0.65 5.70
CA ASN A 46 7.15 -0.24 6.26
C ASN A 46 7.34 -1.55 5.51
N ASN A 47 6.36 -1.99 4.74
CA ASN A 47 6.43 -3.13 3.82
C ASN A 47 5.36 -2.95 2.76
N TRP A 48 5.45 -3.70 1.67
CA TRP A 48 4.38 -3.83 0.70
C TRP A 48 4.40 -5.20 0.01
N GLN A 49 3.23 -5.65 -0.44
CA GLN A 49 3.09 -6.91 -1.15
C GLN A 49 1.90 -6.91 -2.11
N VAL A 50 1.94 -7.86 -3.05
CA VAL A 50 0.83 -8.21 -3.93
C VAL A 50 0.42 -9.65 -3.65
N MET A 51 -0.85 -9.81 -3.28
CA MET A 51 -1.51 -11.08 -3.08
C MET A 51 -2.28 -11.43 -4.35
N ALA A 52 -1.94 -12.51 -5.05
CA ALA A 52 -2.65 -13.03 -6.20
C ALA A 52 -3.31 -14.37 -5.84
N GLU A 53 -4.64 -14.46 -5.94
CA GLU A 53 -5.42 -15.66 -5.61
C GLU A 53 -5.09 -16.22 -4.21
N GLY A 54 -4.91 -15.32 -3.24
CA GLY A 54 -4.56 -15.65 -1.85
C GLY A 54 -3.09 -16.03 -1.61
N LYS A 55 -2.24 -16.01 -2.65
CA LYS A 55 -0.80 -16.26 -2.53
C LYS A 55 -0.02 -14.97 -2.62
N ARG A 56 1.00 -14.83 -1.78
CA ARG A 56 1.94 -13.70 -1.87
C ARG A 56 2.90 -13.93 -3.04
N VAL A 57 2.84 -13.07 -4.06
CA VAL A 57 3.63 -13.23 -5.30
C VAL A 57 4.78 -12.24 -5.38
N LEU A 58 4.55 -10.99 -4.98
CA LEU A 58 5.56 -9.93 -4.96
C LEU A 58 5.56 -9.26 -3.59
N PHE A 59 6.73 -9.00 -3.02
CA PHE A 59 6.84 -8.38 -1.70
C PHE A 59 8.18 -7.68 -1.49
N SER A 60 8.16 -6.63 -0.67
CA SER A 60 9.33 -5.96 -0.10
C SER A 60 9.19 -5.92 1.41
N ASN A 61 10.30 -6.16 2.11
CA ASN A 61 10.42 -6.06 3.56
C ASN A 61 11.17 -4.79 4.01
N ARG A 62 11.38 -3.84 3.08
CA ARG A 62 12.10 -2.61 3.36
C ARG A 62 11.17 -1.64 4.10
N THR A 63 11.72 -1.04 5.14
CA THR A 63 11.01 -0.08 5.98
C THR A 63 11.19 1.35 5.51
N TYR A 64 10.20 2.20 5.81
CA TYR A 64 10.19 3.62 5.47
C TYR A 64 10.38 3.90 3.96
N GLU A 65 9.87 3.02 3.09
CA GLU A 65 9.91 3.26 1.65
C GLU A 65 8.92 4.35 1.28
N ARG A 66 9.41 5.42 0.64
CA ARG A 66 8.57 6.50 0.12
C ARG A 66 7.69 5.95 -1.00
N PHE A 67 6.52 6.55 -1.20
CA PHE A 67 5.63 6.19 -2.33
C PHE A 67 6.36 6.17 -3.69
N SER A 68 7.28 7.11 -3.92
CA SER A 68 8.13 7.19 -5.13
C SER A 68 9.13 6.05 -5.24
N ASP A 69 9.67 5.58 -4.11
CA ASP A 69 10.66 4.51 -4.06
C ASP A 69 10.00 3.17 -4.32
N VAL A 70 8.81 2.95 -3.75
CA VAL A 70 7.96 1.82 -4.07
C VAL A 70 7.69 1.78 -5.58
N LYS A 71 7.23 2.90 -6.16
CA LYS A 71 6.97 2.99 -7.61
C LYS A 71 8.22 2.65 -8.43
N SER A 72 9.38 3.19 -8.06
CA SER A 72 10.65 2.92 -8.74
C SER A 72 11.06 1.45 -8.64
N GLY A 73 10.85 0.81 -7.48
CA GLY A 73 11.08 -0.61 -7.27
C GLY A 73 10.18 -1.50 -8.14
N ILE A 74 8.92 -1.10 -8.33
CA ILE A 74 8.00 -1.80 -9.24
C ILE A 74 8.43 -1.63 -10.70
N VAL A 75 8.83 -0.44 -11.15
CA VAL A 75 9.40 -0.25 -12.50
C VAL A 75 10.59 -1.18 -12.74
N ALA A 76 11.53 -1.23 -11.78
CA ALA A 76 12.69 -2.11 -11.89
C ALA A 76 12.29 -3.59 -11.98
N THR A 77 11.28 -4.00 -11.20
CA THR A 77 10.75 -5.37 -11.22
C THR A 77 10.15 -5.71 -12.59
N ILE A 78 9.34 -4.80 -13.16
CA ILE A 78 8.77 -4.96 -14.50
C ILE A 78 9.89 -5.17 -15.53
N SER A 79 10.88 -4.26 -15.59
CA SER A 79 11.98 -4.35 -16.55
C SER A 79 12.77 -5.65 -16.45
N VAL A 80 12.94 -6.18 -15.23
CA VAL A 80 13.64 -7.45 -14.99
C VAL A 80 12.82 -8.65 -15.46
N CYS A 81 11.51 -8.64 -15.25
CA CYS A 81 10.64 -9.78 -15.57
C CYS A 81 10.12 -9.79 -17.02
N GLU A 82 10.05 -8.65 -17.71
CA GLU A 82 9.56 -8.56 -19.11
C GLU A 82 10.29 -9.47 -20.10
N ASN A 83 11.56 -9.78 -19.83
CA ASN A 83 12.41 -10.58 -20.71
C ASN A 83 12.62 -12.02 -20.22
N ARG A 84 11.85 -12.47 -19.23
CA ARG A 84 12.02 -13.79 -18.60
C ARG A 84 10.81 -14.69 -18.86
N ALA A 85 11.05 -15.99 -18.94
CA ALA A 85 10.06 -16.97 -19.39
C ALA A 85 9.62 -18.00 -18.33
N THR A 86 10.03 -17.85 -17.06
CA THR A 86 9.55 -18.79 -16.03
C THR A 86 8.12 -18.43 -15.60
N VAL A 87 7.36 -19.44 -15.14
CA VAL A 87 6.02 -19.24 -14.57
C VAL A 87 6.08 -18.25 -13.39
N SER A 88 7.15 -18.32 -12.57
CA SER A 88 7.35 -17.40 -11.45
C SER A 88 7.58 -15.97 -11.91
N ASP A 89 8.40 -15.75 -12.94
CA ASP A 89 8.65 -14.42 -13.50
C ASP A 89 7.39 -13.84 -14.12
N THR A 90 6.55 -14.67 -14.76
CA THR A 90 5.27 -14.25 -15.34
C THR A 90 4.30 -13.78 -14.25
N ALA A 91 4.14 -14.55 -13.17
CA ALA A 91 3.27 -14.16 -12.06
C ALA A 91 3.77 -12.87 -11.39
N MET A 92 5.09 -12.73 -11.22
CA MET A 92 5.72 -11.54 -10.68
C MET A 92 5.52 -10.30 -11.58
N LEU A 93 5.65 -10.47 -12.90
CA LEU A 93 5.41 -9.42 -13.88
C LEU A 93 3.97 -8.91 -13.83
N GLU A 94 3.00 -9.82 -13.83
CA GLU A 94 1.58 -9.46 -13.77
C GLU A 94 1.26 -8.77 -12.43
N SER A 95 1.81 -9.27 -11.32
CA SER A 95 1.67 -8.62 -10.00
C SER A 95 2.28 -7.21 -9.96
N ALA A 96 3.46 -7.03 -10.57
CA ALA A 96 4.13 -5.75 -10.65
C ALA A 96 3.34 -4.75 -11.51
N LYS A 97 2.80 -5.18 -12.66
CA LYS A 97 1.93 -4.34 -13.51
C LYS A 97 0.66 -3.91 -12.77
N VAL A 98 0.00 -4.83 -12.07
CA VAL A 98 -1.20 -4.52 -11.27
C VAL A 98 -0.88 -3.49 -10.18
N MET A 99 0.24 -3.67 -9.47
CA MET A 99 0.66 -2.70 -8.46
C MET A 99 1.01 -1.34 -9.08
N MET A 100 1.67 -1.31 -10.25
CA MET A 100 1.95 -0.07 -10.96
C MET A 100 0.66 0.66 -11.36
N GLN A 101 -0.37 -0.04 -11.84
CA GLN A 101 -1.67 0.57 -12.16
C GLN A 101 -2.30 1.25 -10.94
N VAL A 102 -2.22 0.62 -9.77
CA VAL A 102 -2.69 1.23 -8.51
C VAL A 102 -1.85 2.46 -8.16
N LEU A 103 -0.53 2.40 -8.29
CA LEU A 103 0.35 3.52 -7.95
C LEU A 103 0.28 4.68 -8.96
N ASP A 104 0.06 4.42 -10.24
CA ASP A 104 -0.08 5.44 -11.28
C ASP A 104 -1.40 6.20 -11.17
N GLY A 105 -2.45 5.55 -10.68
CA GLY A 105 -3.75 6.17 -10.49
C GLY A 105 -3.81 7.18 -9.34
N TYR A 106 -2.79 7.22 -8.46
CA TYR A 106 -2.85 7.99 -7.21
C TYR A 106 -1.50 8.67 -6.89
N PRO A 107 -1.50 9.94 -6.47
CA PRO A 107 -0.25 10.68 -6.25
C PRO A 107 0.44 10.38 -4.92
N SER A 108 -0.20 9.68 -3.98
CA SER A 108 0.31 9.45 -2.63
C SER A 108 -0.41 8.32 -1.90
N PHE A 109 0.17 7.87 -0.78
CA PHE A 109 -0.46 6.95 0.15
C PHE A 109 -1.72 7.54 0.80
N ALA A 110 -1.76 8.86 1.05
CA ALA A 110 -2.97 9.51 1.54
C ALA A 110 -4.12 9.38 0.52
N ALA A 111 -3.81 9.53 -0.77
CA ALA A 111 -4.79 9.34 -1.84
C ALA A 111 -5.21 7.86 -1.96
N LEU A 112 -4.28 6.91 -1.84
CA LEU A 112 -4.63 5.47 -1.78
C LEU A 112 -5.46 5.11 -0.55
N ALA A 113 -5.23 5.75 0.61
CA ALA A 113 -6.04 5.51 1.80
C ALA A 113 -7.51 5.93 1.61
N ALA A 114 -7.79 6.83 0.66
CA ALA A 114 -9.13 7.25 0.26
C ALA A 114 -9.68 6.48 -0.96
N HIS A 115 -8.97 5.44 -1.44
CA HIS A 115 -9.33 4.69 -2.63
C HIS A 115 -10.72 4.01 -2.48
N PRO A 116 -11.63 4.08 -3.47
CA PRO A 116 -12.99 3.53 -3.36
C PRO A 116 -13.02 2.00 -3.21
N LYS A 117 -12.07 1.29 -3.82
CA LYS A 117 -11.86 -0.17 -3.64
C LYS A 117 -10.97 -0.53 -2.44
N ARG A 118 -10.77 0.38 -1.49
CA ARG A 118 -10.05 0.06 -0.26
C ARG A 118 -10.85 -0.96 0.53
N ILE A 119 -10.20 -2.03 0.94
CA ILE A 119 -10.81 -3.05 1.80
C ILE A 119 -10.70 -2.55 3.24
N THR A 120 -11.82 -2.12 3.81
CA THR A 120 -11.95 -1.74 5.22
C THR A 120 -12.63 -2.86 5.99
N GLY A 121 -11.89 -3.54 6.86
CA GLY A 121 -12.36 -4.67 7.66
C GLY A 121 -11.26 -5.12 8.61
#